data_AF-A0A8C6W360-F1
#
_entry.id   AF-A0A8C6W360-F1
#
_cell.length_a   1.000
_cell.length_b   1.000
_cell.length_c   1.000
_cell.angle_alpha   90.00
_cell.angle_beta   90.00
_cell.angle_gamma   90.00
#
_symmetry.space_group_name_H-M   'P 1'
#
loop_
_entity.id
_entity.type
_entity.pdbx_description
1 polymer ?
#
loop_
_entity_poly.entity_id
_entity_poly.type
_entity_poly.pdbx_seq_one_letter_code
_entity_poly.pdbx_strand_id
1 'polypeptide(L)'
;MREKQQVAREQERQRHRTLESYCQDVLKRQQEFENKEEVLQELNMFPQLDDEATRKAYYKEFRKVVEYSDVILEVLDARDPLGCRCFQMEETVLRAEGNKKLVLVLNKIDLVPKEIVEKWLDYLRNELPTVAFKASTQHQVRNLTRCSVPADQAPESLLKSKA
;
A
#
# COMPACT_ATOMS: atom_id res chain seq x y z
N MET A 1 20.26 -31.24 -1.59
CA MET A 1 20.21 -29.98 -2.38
C MET A 1 20.11 -30.24 -3.89
N ARG A 2 21.02 -31.02 -4.50
CA ARG A 2 20.98 -31.34 -5.95
C ARG A 2 19.75 -32.14 -6.41
N GLU A 3 19.32 -33.15 -5.64
CA GLU A 3 18.14 -33.96 -6.00
C GLU A 3 16.85 -33.14 -6.00
N LYS A 4 16.65 -32.25 -5.01
CA LYS A 4 15.48 -31.35 -4.97
C LYS A 4 15.42 -30.43 -6.20
N GLN A 5 16.56 -29.95 -6.69
CA GLN A 5 16.63 -29.13 -7.91
C GLN A 5 16.37 -29.94 -9.19
N GLN A 6 16.81 -31.20 -9.24
CA GLN A 6 16.55 -32.10 -10.38
C GLN A 6 15.06 -32.47 -10.45
N VAL A 7 14.45 -32.79 -9.31
CA VAL A 7 13.02 -33.10 -9.23
C VAL A 7 12.16 -31.89 -9.64
N ALA A 8 12.52 -30.69 -9.20
CA ALA A 8 11.81 -29.46 -9.60
C ALA A 8 11.91 -29.20 -11.12
N ARG A 9 13.10 -29.38 -11.73
CA ARG A 9 13.29 -29.26 -13.18
C ARG A 9 12.54 -30.32 -13.97
N GLU A 10 12.49 -31.55 -13.48
CA GLU A 10 11.70 -32.60 -14.11
C GLU A 10 10.21 -32.30 -13.99
N GLN A 11 9.72 -31.87 -12.83
CA GLN A 11 8.32 -31.46 -12.62
C GLN A 11 7.91 -30.30 -13.53
N GLU A 12 8.77 -29.29 -13.73
CA GLU A 12 8.54 -28.23 -14.72
C GLU A 12 8.46 -28.78 -16.15
N ARG A 13 9.37 -29.67 -16.54
CA ARG A 13 9.30 -30.36 -17.84
C ARG A 13 8.06 -31.23 -17.98
N GLN A 14 7.55 -31.82 -16.90
CA GLN A 14 6.33 -32.62 -16.91
C GLN A 14 5.07 -31.75 -17.01
N ARG A 15 5.12 -30.50 -16.52
CA ARG A 15 4.00 -29.56 -16.51
C ARG A 15 3.56 -29.13 -17.92
N HIS A 16 4.49 -29.10 -18.88
CA HIS A 16 4.25 -28.66 -20.27
C HIS A 16 4.17 -29.82 -21.27
N ARG A 17 3.61 -30.97 -20.86
CA ARG A 17 3.57 -32.18 -21.70
C ARG A 17 2.46 -32.20 -22.73
N THR A 18 1.35 -31.51 -22.49
CA THR A 18 0.19 -31.51 -23.37
C THR A 18 0.04 -30.15 -24.03
N LEU A 19 -0.32 -30.15 -25.32
CA LEU A 19 -0.61 -28.93 -26.09
C LEU A 19 -1.65 -28.05 -25.37
N GLU A 20 -2.59 -28.70 -24.69
CA GLU A 20 -3.68 -28.07 -23.94
C GLU A 20 -3.20 -27.32 -22.70
N SER A 21 -2.22 -27.85 -21.95
CA SER A 21 -1.64 -27.12 -20.81
C SER A 21 -0.84 -25.90 -21.29
N TYR A 22 -0.15 -26.04 -22.43
CA TYR A 22 0.56 -24.92 -23.05
C TYR A 22 -0.42 -23.82 -23.52
N CYS A 23 -1.52 -24.18 -24.20
CA CYS A 23 -2.55 -23.23 -24.60
C CYS A 23 -3.17 -22.49 -23.42
N GLN A 24 -3.48 -23.20 -22.33
CA GLN A 24 -4.00 -22.57 -21.10
C GLN A 24 -2.99 -21.60 -20.47
N ASP A 25 -1.71 -21.97 -20.45
CA ASP A 25 -0.64 -21.12 -19.94
C ASP A 25 -0.46 -19.85 -20.77
N VAL A 26 -0.54 -19.97 -22.10
CA VAL A 26 -0.50 -18.82 -23.02
C VAL A 26 -1.71 -17.92 -22.82
N LEU A 27 -2.93 -18.48 -22.74
CA LEU A 27 -4.16 -17.72 -22.51
C LEU A 27 -4.14 -17.00 -21.16
N LYS A 28 -3.66 -17.66 -20.10
CA LYS A 28 -3.53 -17.04 -18.79
C LYS A 28 -2.54 -15.87 -18.80
N ARG A 29 -1.38 -16.05 -19.44
CA ARG A 29 -0.39 -14.96 -19.62
C ARG A 29 -0.93 -13.81 -20.47
N GLN A 30 -1.69 -14.13 -21.52
CA GLN A 30 -2.37 -13.16 -22.38
C GLN A 30 -3.36 -12.32 -21.55
N GLN A 31 -4.21 -12.98 -20.77
CA GLN A 31 -5.20 -12.33 -19.92
C GLN A 31 -4.56 -11.49 -18.80
N GLU A 32 -3.47 -11.97 -18.20
CA GLU A 32 -2.67 -11.18 -17.24
C GLU A 32 -2.01 -9.95 -17.88
N PHE A 33 -1.64 -10.04 -19.16
CA PHE A 33 -1.08 -8.93 -19.92
C PHE A 33 -2.16 -7.90 -20.25
N GLU A 34 -3.31 -8.34 -20.77
CA GLU A 34 -4.47 -7.49 -21.08
C GLU A 34 -4.97 -6.77 -19.82
N ASN A 35 -5.14 -7.45 -18.69
CA ASN A 35 -5.51 -6.82 -17.42
C ASN A 35 -4.48 -5.77 -16.95
N LYS A 36 -3.18 -6.03 -17.15
CA LYS A 36 -2.13 -5.03 -16.81
C LYS A 36 -2.21 -3.82 -17.73
N GLU A 37 -2.58 -4.03 -18.99
CA GLU A 37 -2.70 -2.98 -20.00
C GLU A 37 -3.95 -2.13 -19.78
N GLU A 38 -5.09 -2.73 -19.44
CA GLU A 38 -6.33 -2.05 -19.06
C GLU A 38 -6.13 -1.14 -17.84
N VAL A 39 -5.49 -1.65 -16.78
CA VAL A 39 -5.14 -0.83 -15.60
C VAL A 39 -4.25 0.34 -16.00
N LEU A 40 -3.26 0.14 -16.87
CA LEU A 40 -2.40 1.22 -17.36
C LEU A 40 -3.18 2.24 -18.22
N GLN A 41 -4.18 1.79 -18.99
CA GLN A 41 -5.05 2.64 -19.82
C GLN A 41 -6.04 3.46 -19.00
N GLU A 42 -6.69 2.87 -17.99
CA GLU A 42 -7.58 3.60 -17.07
C GLU A 42 -6.83 4.71 -16.34
N LEU A 43 -5.58 4.45 -15.96
CA LEU A 43 -4.68 5.44 -15.37
C LEU A 43 -4.22 6.52 -16.36
N ASN A 44 -4.39 6.28 -17.66
CA ASN A 44 -4.08 7.21 -18.74
C ASN A 44 -5.23 8.18 -19.05
N MET A 45 -6.41 8.00 -18.45
CA MET A 45 -7.61 8.81 -18.70
C MET A 45 -7.62 10.18 -18.00
N PHE A 46 -6.61 10.50 -17.17
CA PHE A 46 -6.47 11.82 -16.53
C PHE A 46 -5.26 12.58 -17.13
N PRO A 47 -5.47 13.51 -18.08
CA PRO A 47 -4.40 14.11 -18.87
C PRO A 47 -3.86 15.41 -18.25
N GLN A 48 -3.71 15.47 -16.93
CA GLN A 48 -3.19 16.68 -16.28
C GLN A 48 -1.81 16.43 -15.69
N LEU A 49 -0.84 16.65 -16.58
CA LEU A 49 0.60 16.83 -16.39
C LEU A 49 1.43 15.58 -16.03
N ASP A 50 2.55 15.49 -16.74
CA ASP A 50 3.78 14.73 -16.49
C ASP A 50 3.94 13.39 -17.22
N ASP A 51 5.09 13.29 -17.91
CA ASP A 51 5.48 12.28 -18.88
C ASP A 51 5.04 10.86 -18.51
N GLU A 52 4.49 10.13 -19.48
CA GLU A 52 4.06 8.73 -19.34
C GLU A 52 5.14 7.83 -18.71
N ALA A 53 6.41 8.14 -19.00
CA ALA A 53 7.58 7.50 -18.40
C ALA A 53 7.64 7.67 -16.87
N THR A 54 7.32 8.86 -16.37
CA THR A 54 7.31 9.21 -14.95
C THR A 54 6.21 8.44 -14.22
N ARG A 55 4.99 8.39 -14.76
CA ARG A 55 3.89 7.60 -14.18
C ARG A 55 4.23 6.11 -14.12
N LYS A 56 4.81 5.55 -15.19
CA LYS A 56 5.24 4.15 -15.22
C LYS A 56 6.34 3.86 -14.17
N ALA A 57 7.26 4.79 -13.97
CA ALA A 57 8.29 4.69 -12.94
C ALA A 57 7.67 4.70 -11.52
N TYR A 58 6.71 5.60 -11.26
CA TYR A 58 5.99 5.65 -9.99
C TYR A 58 5.26 4.35 -9.68
N TYR A 59 4.52 3.80 -10.65
CA TYR A 59 3.82 2.52 -10.47
C TYR A 59 4.77 1.35 -10.21
N LYS A 60 5.93 1.34 -10.85
CA LYS A 60 6.96 0.34 -10.59
C LYS A 60 7.46 0.43 -9.15
N GLU A 61 7.69 1.63 -8.64
CA GLU A 61 8.16 1.82 -7.27
C GLU A 61 7.05 1.51 -6.24
N PHE A 62 5.82 1.95 -6.49
CA PHE A 62 4.65 1.62 -5.68
C PHE A 62 4.49 0.12 -5.51
N ARG A 63 4.57 -0.67 -6.60
CA ARG A 63 4.47 -2.14 -6.52
C ARG A 63 5.54 -2.76 -5.61
N LYS A 64 6.77 -2.25 -5.64
CA LYS A 64 7.82 -2.71 -4.72
C LYS A 64 7.47 -2.36 -3.27
N VAL A 65 7.03 -1.13 -3.01
CA VAL A 65 6.64 -0.71 -1.66
C VAL A 65 5.52 -1.60 -1.12
N VAL A 66 4.52 -1.90 -1.96
CA VAL A 66 3.44 -2.82 -1.59
C VAL A 66 4.02 -4.19 -1.25
N GLU A 67 4.88 -4.77 -2.09
CA GLU A 67 5.47 -6.08 -1.86
C GLU A 67 6.26 -6.17 -0.53
N TYR A 68 7.13 -5.20 -0.26
CA TYR A 68 8.01 -5.19 0.91
C TYR A 68 7.33 -4.77 2.23
N SER A 69 6.14 -4.18 2.18
CA SER A 69 5.49 -3.64 3.38
C SER A 69 4.39 -4.56 3.89
N ASP A 70 4.33 -4.76 5.20
CA ASP A 70 3.20 -5.41 5.89
C ASP A 70 2.07 -4.42 6.19
N VAL A 71 2.43 -3.16 6.46
CA VAL A 71 1.50 -2.06 6.79
C VAL A 71 1.81 -0.84 5.92
N ILE A 72 0.77 -0.28 5.31
CA ILE A 72 0.83 0.91 4.46
C ILE A 72 -0.04 2.00 5.08
N LEU A 73 0.50 3.22 5.13
CA LEU A 73 -0.18 4.40 5.63
C LEU A 73 -0.54 5.32 4.46
N GLU A 74 -1.82 5.59 4.27
CA GLU A 74 -2.29 6.60 3.32
C GLU A 74 -2.53 7.91 4.08
N VAL A 75 -1.81 8.96 3.70
CA VAL A 75 -1.87 10.24 4.39
C VAL A 75 -2.85 11.18 3.68
N LEU A 76 -3.90 11.59 4.38
CA LEU A 76 -4.95 12.48 3.90
C LEU A 76 -4.82 13.88 4.53
N ASP A 77 -5.19 14.94 3.81
CA ASP A 77 -5.29 16.30 4.37
C ASP A 77 -6.67 16.48 5.04
N ALA A 78 -6.70 16.88 6.32
CA ALA A 78 -7.95 17.00 7.09
C ALA A 78 -8.97 17.98 6.51
N ARG A 79 -8.54 18.90 5.64
CA ARG A 79 -9.41 19.88 4.99
C ARG A 79 -10.23 19.28 3.84
N ASP A 80 -9.65 18.31 3.13
CA ASP A 80 -10.28 17.61 2.02
C ASP A 80 -9.76 16.16 1.93
N PRO A 81 -10.20 15.28 2.85
CA PRO A 81 -9.72 13.90 2.89
C PRO A 81 -10.19 13.08 1.71
N LEU A 82 -11.34 13.38 1.11
CA LEU A 82 -11.85 12.64 -0.05
C LEU A 82 -11.13 13.01 -1.34
N GLY A 83 -10.77 14.28 -1.53
CA GLY A 83 -10.00 14.72 -2.69
C GLY A 83 -8.55 14.22 -2.68
N CYS A 84 -7.98 13.93 -1.51
CA CYS A 84 -6.62 13.41 -1.35
C CYS A 84 -6.54 11.87 -1.40
N ARG A 85 -7.67 11.18 -1.52
CA ARG A 85 -7.77 9.73 -1.41
C ARG A 85 -7.72 9.05 -2.77
N CYS A 86 -7.09 7.89 -2.87
CA CYS A 86 -6.97 7.16 -4.14
C CYS A 86 -7.47 5.71 -4.05
N PHE A 87 -8.78 5.52 -4.25
CA PHE A 87 -9.44 4.22 -4.18
C PHE A 87 -8.80 3.12 -5.05
N GLN A 88 -8.30 3.47 -6.24
CA GLN A 88 -7.64 2.51 -7.14
C GLN A 88 -6.34 1.94 -6.52
N MET A 89 -5.58 2.79 -5.83
CA MET A 89 -4.35 2.36 -5.14
C MET A 89 -4.69 1.55 -3.90
N GLU A 90 -5.71 1.96 -3.14
CA GLU A 90 -6.18 1.20 -1.96
C GLU A 90 -6.63 -0.20 -2.34
N GLU A 91 -7.44 -0.33 -3.39
CA GLU A 91 -7.91 -1.63 -3.88
C GLU A 91 -6.73 -2.51 -4.32
N THR A 92 -5.73 -1.93 -4.97
CA THR A 92 -4.50 -2.65 -5.35
C THR A 92 -3.77 -3.18 -4.11
N VAL A 93 -3.70 -2.41 -3.02
CA VAL A 93 -3.09 -2.84 -1.75
C VAL A 93 -3.91 -3.94 -1.08
N LEU A 94 -5.24 -3.79 -1.04
CA LEU A 94 -6.15 -4.75 -0.39
C LEU A 94 -6.24 -6.07 -1.16
N ARG A 95 -6.13 -6.05 -2.49
CA ARG A 95 -6.06 -7.24 -3.34
C ARG A 95 -4.67 -7.90 -3.35
N ALA A 96 -3.63 -7.21 -2.86
CA ALA A 96 -2.29 -7.77 -2.82
C ALA A 96 -2.21 -8.96 -1.85
N GLU A 97 -1.41 -9.95 -2.22
CA GLU A 97 -1.17 -11.13 -1.39
C GLU A 97 -0.44 -10.74 -0.09
N GLY A 98 -0.68 -11.49 1.00
CA GLY A 98 0.06 -11.34 2.25
C GLY A 98 -0.64 -10.55 3.37
N ASN A 99 -1.97 -10.40 3.36
CA ASN A 99 -2.77 -9.78 4.44
C ASN A 99 -2.22 -8.39 4.85
N LYS A 100 -1.90 -7.57 3.85
CA LYS A 100 -1.38 -6.22 4.06
C LYS A 100 -2.42 -5.36 4.74
N LYS A 101 -1.98 -4.50 5.67
CA LYS A 101 -2.85 -3.56 6.38
C LYS A 101 -2.73 -2.18 5.78
N LEU A 102 -3.87 -1.58 5.45
CA LEU A 102 -3.97 -0.19 5.03
C LEU A 102 -4.60 0.63 6.16
N VAL A 103 -3.96 1.73 6.53
CA VAL A 103 -4.41 2.64 7.59
C VAL A 103 -4.41 4.07 7.06
N LEU A 104 -5.51 4.79 7.28
CA LEU A 104 -5.63 6.19 6.90
C LEU A 104 -5.07 7.09 8.01
N VAL A 105 -4.29 8.08 7.62
CA VAL A 105 -3.71 9.09 8.52
C VAL A 105 -4.23 10.45 8.12
N LEU A 106 -5.17 10.98 8.91
CA LEU A 106 -5.75 12.30 8.71
C LEU A 106 -4.80 13.36 9.28
N ASN A 107 -3.98 13.98 8.42
CA ASN A 107 -2.94 14.93 8.79
C ASN A 107 -3.44 16.39 8.72
N LYS A 108 -2.69 17.32 9.34
CA LYS A 108 -3.00 18.76 9.41
C LYS A 108 -4.31 19.09 10.13
N ILE A 109 -4.66 18.28 11.13
CA ILE A 109 -5.88 18.47 11.94
C ILE A 109 -5.93 19.82 12.66
N ASP A 110 -4.78 20.49 12.82
CA ASP A 110 -4.70 21.83 13.39
C ASP A 110 -5.31 22.93 12.53
N LEU A 111 -5.53 22.67 11.23
CA LEU A 111 -6.14 23.62 10.31
C LEU A 111 -7.67 23.52 10.26
N VAL A 112 -8.25 22.56 11.00
CA VAL A 112 -9.67 22.23 10.97
C VAL A 112 -10.22 22.19 12.40
N PRO A 113 -11.42 22.75 12.66
CA PRO A 113 -12.07 22.63 13.96
C PRO A 113 -12.19 21.17 14.43
N LYS A 114 -12.06 20.95 15.74
CA LYS A 114 -12.04 19.62 16.35
C LYS A 114 -13.29 18.80 16.01
N GLU A 115 -14.45 19.45 16.00
CA GLU A 115 -15.75 18.84 15.73
C GLU A 115 -15.84 18.28 14.30
N ILE A 116 -15.16 18.92 13.35
CA ILE A 116 -15.10 18.46 11.96
C ILE A 116 -14.13 17.29 11.83
N VAL A 117 -12.99 17.33 12.54
CA VAL A 117 -12.04 16.21 12.59
C VAL A 117 -12.70 14.96 13.17
N GLU A 118 -13.47 15.10 14.25
CA GLU A 118 -14.24 13.99 14.85
C GLU A 118 -15.24 13.39 13.85
N LYS A 119 -16.00 14.22 13.13
CA LYS A 119 -16.91 13.75 12.07
C LYS A 119 -16.18 13.02 10.95
N TRP A 120 -15.01 13.50 10.54
CA TRP A 120 -14.19 12.82 9.53
C TRP A 120 -13.68 11.47 10.02
N LEU A 121 -13.23 11.39 11.28
CA LEU A 121 -12.81 10.13 11.87
C LEU A 121 -13.96 9.13 11.92
N ASP A 122 -15.15 9.55 12.34
CA ASP A 122 -16.34 8.69 12.38
C ASP A 122 -16.74 8.22 10.98
N TYR A 123 -16.67 9.10 9.98
CA TYR A 123 -16.94 8.77 8.59
C TYR A 123 -15.94 7.74 8.05
N LEU A 124 -14.63 8.03 8.13
CA LEU A 124 -13.58 7.22 7.52
C LEU A 124 -13.38 5.87 8.22
N ARG A 125 -13.61 5.80 9.54
CA ARG A 125 -13.51 4.55 10.32
C ARG A 125 -14.56 3.51 9.96
N ASN A 126 -15.64 3.90 9.27
CA ASN A 126 -16.60 2.93 8.72
C ASN A 126 -15.98 2.09 7.57
N GLU A 127 -14.95 2.61 6.91
CA GLU A 127 -14.30 1.96 5.78
C GLU A 127 -12.94 1.38 6.15
N LEU A 128 -12.04 2.21 6.71
CA LEU A 128 -10.67 1.84 7.02
C LEU A 128 -10.21 2.41 8.38
N PRO A 129 -9.32 1.71 9.10
CA PRO A 129 -8.74 2.23 10.33
C PRO A 129 -8.13 3.61 10.10
N THR A 130 -8.59 4.62 10.84
CA THR A 130 -8.19 6.02 10.62
C THR A 130 -7.70 6.67 11.92
N VAL A 131 -6.55 7.34 11.84
CA VAL A 131 -5.91 8.07 12.95
C VAL A 131 -5.73 9.54 12.58
N ALA A 132 -6.10 10.43 13.50
CA ALA A 132 -5.83 11.86 13.40
C ALA A 132 -4.39 12.17 13.81
N PHE A 133 -3.70 12.98 13.01
CA PHE A 133 -2.30 13.32 13.22
C PHE A 133 -2.02 14.82 13.02
N LYS A 134 -1.16 15.37 13.88
CA LYS A 134 -0.60 16.71 13.77
C LYS A 134 0.93 16.59 13.70
N ALA A 135 1.49 16.89 12.54
CA ALA A 135 2.94 16.77 12.29
C ALA A 135 3.80 17.90 12.90
N SER A 136 3.20 18.93 13.51
CA SER A 136 3.95 20.11 13.98
C SER A 136 4.83 19.79 15.20
N THR A 137 6.14 19.84 15.00
CA THR A 137 7.17 19.63 16.02
C THR A 137 7.54 20.89 16.79
N GLN A 138 6.96 22.06 16.46
CA GLN A 138 7.40 23.36 16.98
C GLN A 138 7.33 23.49 18.50
N HIS A 139 6.38 22.81 19.16
CA HIS A 139 6.29 22.77 20.64
C HIS A 139 6.90 21.51 21.28
N GLN A 140 7.40 20.56 20.48
CA GLN A 140 7.77 19.21 20.92
C GLN A 140 9.24 18.85 20.73
N VAL A 141 10.10 19.80 20.32
CA VAL A 141 11.55 19.57 20.10
C VAL A 141 12.24 18.91 21.31
N ARG A 142 11.72 19.11 22.53
CA ARG A 142 12.26 18.54 23.78
C ARG A 142 11.73 17.15 24.14
N ASN A 143 10.65 16.67 23.51
CA ASN A 143 9.98 15.39 23.80
C ASN A 143 9.95 14.43 22.59
N LEU A 144 10.65 14.75 21.50
CA LEU A 144 10.85 13.84 20.38
C LEU A 144 11.90 12.79 20.77
N THR A 145 11.52 11.84 21.62
CA THR A 145 12.34 10.64 21.86
C THR A 145 12.32 9.79 20.59
N ARG A 146 13.31 9.99 19.71
CA ARG A 146 13.66 8.99 18.71
C ARG A 146 14.31 7.83 19.45
N CYS A 147 13.52 6.83 19.84
CA CYS A 147 14.07 5.59 20.35
C CYS A 147 14.53 4.76 19.15
N SER A 148 15.84 4.62 18.96
CA SER A 148 16.42 3.76 17.92
C SER A 148 16.50 2.30 18.36
N VAL A 149 15.69 1.90 19.35
CA VAL A 149 15.68 0.55 19.90
C VAL A 149 14.58 -0.23 19.18
N PRO A 150 14.89 -1.39 18.58
CA PRO A 150 13.87 -2.21 17.95
C PRO A 150 12.81 -2.67 18.98
N ALA A 151 11.57 -2.86 18.54
CA ALA A 151 10.40 -2.97 19.42
C ALA A 151 10.47 -4.16 20.40
N ASP A 152 11.21 -5.20 20.05
CA ASP A 152 11.55 -6.37 20.88
C ASP A 152 12.41 -6.04 22.11
N GLN A 153 13.20 -4.97 22.03
CA GLN A 153 14.12 -4.52 23.08
C GLN A 153 13.63 -3.23 23.76
N ALA A 154 12.48 -2.71 23.35
CA ALA A 154 11.93 -1.49 23.93
C ALA A 154 11.47 -1.76 25.37
N PRO A 155 11.90 -0.94 26.36
CA PRO A 155 11.42 -1.06 27.73
C PRO A 155 9.89 -0.86 27.81
N GLU A 156 9.22 -1.57 28.73
CA GLU A 156 7.76 -1.52 28.87
C GLU A 156 7.20 -0.11 29.06
N SER A 157 7.98 0.79 29.66
CA SER A 157 7.61 2.19 29.85
C SER A 157 7.44 2.97 28.53
N LEU A 158 8.08 2.51 27.44
CA LEU A 158 7.94 3.08 26.10
C LEU A 158 6.82 2.42 25.30
N LEU A 159 6.51 1.14 25.59
CA LEU A 159 5.43 0.40 24.93
C LEU A 159 4.04 0.79 25.45
N LYS A 160 3.96 1.26 26.70
CA LYS A 160 2.70 1.72 27.31
C LYS A 160 2.48 3.19 26.97
N SER A 161 1.56 3.47 26.04
CA SER A 161 1.06 4.84 25.84
C SER A 161 0.37 5.30 27.13
N LYS A 162 0.80 6.43 27.71
CA LYS A 162 0.10 7.04 28.83
C LYS A 162 -1.32 7.38 28.35
N ALA A 163 -2.30 6.70 28.93
CA ALA A 163 -3.73 7.03 28.79
C ALA A 163 -4.02 8.42 29.37
#